data_AF-A0A947FTV9-F1
#
_entry.id   AF-A0A947FTV9-F1
#
_cell.length_a   1.000
_cell.length_b   1.000
_cell.length_c   1.000
_cell.angle_alpha   90.00
_cell.angle_beta   90.00
_cell.angle_gamma   90.00
#
_symmetry.space_group_name_H-M   'P 1'
#
loop_
_entity.id
_entity.type
_entity.pdbx_description
1 polymer ?
#
loop_
_entity_poly.entity_id
_entity_poly.type
_entity_poly.pdbx_seq_one_letter_code
_entity_poly.pdbx_strand_id
1 'polypeptide(L)'
;AGTVALVDNGDGTYDFTDAAGNTTIITDTSISTLVDNLDGTYTYTDETGLGQILDFNAAALPFDNTVLGNLAATDVQAAIDEVSTAVAGGSDDQVISTDGNPGNISIETGNTIVLNVEDGDFDATNELNSNITMVAGALEITDAAGPISENLISTDVNNNLIFGTDGRLYLNVDAAASGETITSIIDNNDGTFTYTNENSVPVTISKSDITDLGDGTYTFTNNDGSDVTIDTRAASNPYDNTITGLLTASDVQGALDELAGGADSQDISTDNSPGNISIQNGSTLTLNVDDADASATNELQDLSLAVNTLSLSGDATPVDLSGYLDNTDAQDLSLTGNTLALTGDATPVDLSGYLDNTDAQTVSTDGTAGNISISGGNTIALNVNDADASARNEIQDLSLAVNTLSLSGDATPVDLSGYLDNTDAQTVSTDGTAGNISISGGNTIALNVNDADADPNNEIELPAGGAAGQVLSTNGLGVYSWTNDNPGTDDQTAAEVTYNNATSGLTATDVQGAIDEVAASGPTSVFHSLGFINGALVDGALGGVINSQNIASVSRSSAGRYTINFTTPANSVSYIVQLTLRGLPEGTILVSGAGFNSFSVWINDEFGAGVDAQFYLSIIDF
;
A
#
# COMPACT_ATOMS: atom_id res chain seq x y z
N ALA A 1 23.59 97.64 -38.98
CA ALA A 1 24.50 96.87 -39.85
C ALA A 1 25.92 97.22 -39.40
N GLY A 2 26.84 96.30 -39.07
CA GLY A 2 26.78 94.83 -39.14
C GLY A 2 26.47 94.12 -37.81
N THR A 3 26.22 92.82 -37.89
CA THR A 3 25.93 91.89 -36.78
C THR A 3 27.25 91.27 -36.32
N VAL A 4 27.56 91.26 -35.02
CA VAL A 4 28.67 90.47 -34.45
C VAL A 4 28.30 88.99 -34.55
N ALA A 5 29.21 88.14 -35.02
CA ALA A 5 28.99 86.71 -35.13
C ALA A 5 30.22 85.93 -34.65
N LEU A 6 29.99 84.77 -34.03
CA LEU A 6 30.99 83.75 -33.79
C LEU A 6 30.50 82.50 -34.51
N VAL A 7 31.27 82.03 -35.48
CA VAL A 7 30.94 80.84 -36.29
C VAL A 7 31.95 79.75 -35.98
N ASP A 8 31.45 78.57 -35.64
CA ASP A 8 32.26 77.37 -35.49
C ASP A 8 32.66 76.84 -36.87
N ASN A 9 33.96 76.65 -37.10
CA ASN A 9 34.48 76.15 -38.38
C ASN A 9 34.42 74.60 -38.47
N GLY A 10 34.11 73.92 -37.36
CA GLY A 10 34.01 72.45 -37.31
C GLY A 10 35.36 71.72 -37.34
N ASP A 11 36.48 72.45 -37.23
CA ASP A 11 37.85 71.92 -37.22
C ASP A 11 38.62 72.23 -35.92
N GLY A 12 37.90 72.59 -34.86
CA GLY A 12 38.48 73.04 -33.60
C GLY A 12 38.89 74.51 -33.61
N THR A 13 38.43 75.30 -34.58
CA THR A 13 38.61 76.75 -34.59
C THR A 13 37.27 77.49 -34.74
N TYR A 14 37.21 78.72 -34.21
CA TYR A 14 36.05 79.59 -34.27
C TYR A 14 36.40 80.92 -34.93
N ASP A 15 35.62 81.32 -35.93
CA ASP A 15 35.73 82.60 -36.60
C ASP A 15 34.86 83.65 -35.88
N PHE A 16 35.50 84.58 -35.17
CA PHE A 16 34.83 85.73 -34.55
C PHE A 16 34.85 86.93 -35.50
N THR A 17 33.68 87.33 -36.01
CA THR A 17 33.50 88.55 -36.81
C THR A 17 32.94 89.69 -35.95
N ASP A 18 33.71 90.77 -35.81
CA ASP A 18 33.31 91.94 -35.04
C ASP A 18 32.25 92.81 -35.75
N ALA A 19 31.73 93.84 -35.07
CA ALA A 19 30.67 94.70 -35.61
C ALA A 19 31.11 95.53 -36.84
N ALA A 20 32.42 95.66 -37.08
CA ALA A 20 33.00 96.31 -38.25
C ALA A 20 33.17 95.33 -39.44
N GLY A 21 32.94 94.03 -39.23
CA GLY A 21 33.04 92.99 -40.24
C GLY A 21 34.42 92.32 -40.33
N ASN A 22 35.33 92.56 -39.37
CA ASN A 22 36.64 91.91 -39.36
C ASN A 22 36.56 90.56 -38.64
N THR A 23 37.05 89.48 -39.28
CA THR A 23 37.08 88.13 -38.70
C THR A 23 38.45 87.80 -38.08
N THR A 24 38.45 87.27 -36.85
CA THR A 24 39.61 86.71 -36.15
C THR A 24 39.37 85.23 -35.87
N ILE A 25 40.30 84.35 -36.25
CA ILE A 25 40.23 82.92 -35.98
C ILE A 25 40.80 82.64 -34.58
N ILE A 26 40.00 81.98 -33.75
CA ILE A 26 40.37 81.49 -32.41
C ILE A 26 40.55 79.97 -32.53
N THR A 27 41.69 79.43 -32.11
CA THR A 27 41.93 77.98 -32.09
C THR A 27 41.60 77.41 -30.70
N ASP A 28 40.82 76.34 -30.65
CA ASP A 28 40.57 75.52 -29.47
C ASP A 28 41.59 74.37 -29.44
N THR A 29 42.38 74.28 -28.37
CA THR A 29 43.47 73.29 -28.22
C THR A 29 43.10 72.17 -27.25
N SER A 30 41.84 71.74 -27.17
CA SER A 30 41.37 70.82 -26.12
C SER A 30 40.69 69.52 -26.60
N ILE A 31 41.19 68.89 -27.67
CA ILE A 31 40.66 67.60 -28.12
C ILE A 31 41.42 66.42 -27.47
N SER A 32 41.03 66.03 -26.26
CA SER A 32 41.46 64.76 -25.65
C SER A 32 40.60 63.59 -26.13
N THR A 33 41.14 62.38 -26.19
CA THR A 33 40.39 61.16 -26.55
C THR A 33 40.49 60.09 -25.47
N LEU A 34 39.48 59.24 -25.35
CA LEU A 34 39.46 58.08 -24.46
C LEU A 34 39.04 56.85 -25.28
N VAL A 35 39.91 55.86 -25.39
CA VAL A 35 39.66 54.62 -26.15
C VAL A 35 39.56 53.45 -25.18
N ASP A 36 38.48 52.67 -25.28
CA ASP A 36 38.35 51.38 -24.60
C ASP A 36 39.21 50.33 -25.30
N ASN A 37 40.13 49.70 -24.57
CA ASN A 37 41.01 48.66 -25.12
C ASN A 37 40.36 47.26 -25.09
N LEU A 38 39.13 47.12 -24.58
CA LEU A 38 38.36 45.87 -24.46
C LEU A 38 38.99 44.80 -23.55
N ASP A 39 39.96 45.19 -22.74
CA ASP A 39 40.67 44.32 -21.78
C ASP A 39 40.58 44.85 -20.33
N GLY A 40 39.61 45.73 -20.05
CA GLY A 40 39.45 46.40 -18.76
C GLY A 40 40.31 47.65 -18.59
N THR A 41 41.14 48.02 -19.58
CA THR A 41 41.90 49.26 -19.59
C THR A 41 41.39 50.26 -20.62
N TYR A 42 41.55 51.55 -20.34
CA TYR A 42 41.22 52.66 -21.25
C TYR A 42 42.44 53.53 -21.51
N THR A 43 42.70 53.87 -22.77
CA THR A 43 43.78 54.78 -23.14
C THR A 43 43.22 56.20 -23.27
N TYR A 44 43.53 57.05 -22.30
CA TYR A 44 43.28 58.49 -22.37
C TYR A 44 44.45 59.17 -23.07
N THR A 45 44.22 59.91 -24.16
CA THR A 45 45.24 60.73 -24.81
C THR A 45 44.89 62.20 -24.62
N ASP A 46 45.79 62.96 -24.00
CA ASP A 46 45.60 64.39 -23.76
C ASP A 46 45.76 65.23 -25.04
N GLU A 47 45.49 66.54 -24.93
CA GLU A 47 45.59 67.50 -26.02
C GLU A 47 47.00 67.66 -26.61
N THR A 48 48.03 67.13 -25.94
CA THR A 48 49.42 67.11 -26.43
C THR A 48 49.78 65.84 -27.18
N GLY A 49 48.87 64.85 -27.21
CA GLY A 49 49.07 63.54 -27.83
C GLY A 49 49.72 62.50 -26.92
N LEU A 50 49.86 62.77 -25.61
CA LEU A 50 50.42 61.81 -24.65
C LEU A 50 49.31 60.89 -24.11
N GLY A 51 49.49 59.58 -24.29
CA GLY A 51 48.58 58.55 -23.80
C GLY A 51 48.90 58.10 -22.37
N GLN A 52 47.88 57.99 -21.53
CA GLN A 52 47.90 57.34 -20.22
C GLN A 52 46.88 56.19 -20.20
N ILE A 53 47.29 55.04 -19.68
CA ILE A 53 46.40 53.89 -19.51
C ILE A 53 45.76 53.97 -18.13
N LEU A 54 44.44 53.91 -18.10
CA LEU A 54 43.60 53.78 -16.91
C LEU A 54 43.18 52.32 -16.81
N ASP A 55 43.68 51.60 -15.82
CA ASP A 55 43.39 50.18 -15.61
C ASP A 55 42.31 50.00 -14.55
N PHE A 56 41.19 49.37 -14.93
CA PHE A 56 40.06 49.08 -14.05
C PHE A 56 39.91 47.58 -13.75
N ASN A 57 40.89 46.76 -14.12
CA ASN A 57 40.91 45.34 -13.74
C ASN A 57 41.03 45.20 -12.22
N ALA A 58 40.37 44.20 -11.64
CA ALA A 58 40.31 43.99 -10.19
C ALA A 58 41.70 43.91 -9.52
N ALA A 59 42.71 43.40 -10.22
CA ALA A 59 44.09 43.32 -9.75
C ALA A 59 44.80 44.69 -9.66
N ALA A 60 44.34 45.69 -10.40
CA ALA A 60 44.88 47.05 -10.38
C ALA A 60 44.10 48.00 -9.45
N LEU A 61 42.88 47.62 -9.05
CA LEU A 61 42.04 48.40 -8.15
C LEU A 61 42.44 48.16 -6.67
N PRO A 62 42.83 49.19 -5.91
CA PRO A 62 43.19 49.05 -4.51
C PRO A 62 41.97 48.68 -3.65
N PHE A 63 42.17 47.80 -2.68
CA PHE A 63 41.15 47.38 -1.70
C PHE A 63 41.47 47.95 -0.31
N ASP A 64 40.52 48.67 0.29
CA ASP A 64 40.64 49.18 1.66
C ASP A 64 40.19 48.13 2.68
N ASN A 65 41.17 47.46 3.28
CA ASN A 65 40.96 46.43 4.29
C ASN A 65 40.93 46.98 5.74
N THR A 66 40.92 48.30 5.94
CA THR A 66 41.01 48.88 7.30
C THR A 66 39.75 48.67 8.15
N VAL A 67 38.59 48.36 7.55
CA VAL A 67 37.30 48.19 8.25
C VAL A 67 36.96 46.73 8.54
N LEU A 68 37.43 45.78 7.73
CA LEU A 68 37.05 44.36 7.81
C LEU A 68 38.07 43.49 8.57
N GLY A 69 39.30 43.97 8.78
CA GLY A 69 40.30 43.45 9.74
C GLY A 69 40.83 42.03 9.52
N ASN A 70 40.21 41.25 8.64
CA ASN A 70 40.40 39.81 8.55
C ASN A 70 40.88 39.33 7.18
N LEU A 71 41.00 40.22 6.20
CA LEU A 71 41.67 39.91 4.93
C LEU A 71 43.11 40.42 5.01
N ALA A 72 44.03 39.89 4.20
CA ALA A 72 45.39 40.42 4.03
C ALA A 72 45.53 41.17 2.70
N ALA A 73 44.56 41.05 1.80
CA ALA A 73 44.57 41.63 0.46
C ALA A 73 44.69 43.16 0.41
N THR A 74 45.41 43.64 -0.62
CA THR A 74 45.63 45.08 -0.92
C THR A 74 44.98 45.55 -2.22
N ASP A 75 44.52 44.62 -3.05
CA ASP A 75 43.75 44.86 -4.28
C ASP A 75 42.49 44.00 -4.30
N VAL A 76 41.55 44.33 -5.17
CA VAL A 76 40.23 43.68 -5.21
C VAL A 76 40.35 42.21 -5.62
N GLN A 77 41.27 41.85 -6.51
CA GLN A 77 41.45 40.46 -6.94
C GLN A 77 41.94 39.57 -5.80
N ALA A 78 42.98 40.00 -5.07
CA ALA A 78 43.49 39.28 -3.93
C ALA A 78 42.43 39.10 -2.83
N ALA A 79 41.55 40.09 -2.64
CA ALA A 79 40.46 40.00 -1.67
C ALA A 79 39.43 38.94 -2.08
N ILE A 80 39.08 38.87 -3.37
CA ILE A 80 38.18 37.85 -3.91
C ILE A 80 38.81 36.46 -3.77
N ASP A 81 40.09 36.30 -4.09
CA ASP A 81 40.79 35.01 -4.01
C ASP A 81 40.88 34.51 -2.55
N GLU A 82 41.15 35.41 -1.61
CA GLU A 82 41.21 35.09 -0.18
C GLU A 82 39.83 34.66 0.35
N VAL A 83 38.75 35.37 -0.02
CA VAL A 83 37.37 34.96 0.33
C VAL A 83 36.99 33.65 -0.36
N SER A 84 37.32 33.48 -1.63
CA SER A 84 37.04 32.25 -2.38
C SER A 84 37.74 31.05 -1.76
N THR A 85 38.97 31.23 -1.28
CA THR A 85 39.72 30.17 -0.58
C THR A 85 39.09 29.87 0.78
N ALA A 86 38.63 30.89 1.52
CA ALA A 86 37.93 30.70 2.79
C ALA A 86 36.58 29.99 2.62
N VAL A 87 35.84 30.26 1.55
CA VAL A 87 34.57 29.60 1.23
C VAL A 87 34.79 28.17 0.69
N ALA A 88 35.86 27.93 -0.07
CA ALA A 88 36.21 26.60 -0.57
C ALA A 88 36.86 25.68 0.49
N GLY A 89 37.44 26.24 1.56
CA GLY A 89 38.03 25.50 2.68
C GLY A 89 37.03 25.04 3.76
N GLY A 90 35.75 25.42 3.64
CA GLY A 90 34.69 24.98 4.54
C GLY A 90 33.99 23.72 4.02
N SER A 91 34.69 22.58 4.00
CA SER A 91 34.06 21.26 3.80
C SER A 91 33.40 20.79 5.09
N ASP A 92 32.38 21.54 5.55
CA ASP A 92 31.55 21.14 6.70
C ASP A 92 30.59 20.02 6.31
N ASP A 93 31.16 18.89 5.90
CA ASP A 93 30.47 17.62 5.70
C ASP A 93 30.58 16.87 7.01
N GLN A 94 29.69 17.16 7.97
CA GLN A 94 29.69 16.55 9.29
C GLN A 94 29.41 15.04 9.20
N VAL A 95 30.47 14.26 9.03
CA VAL A 95 30.40 12.80 9.11
C VAL A 95 30.29 12.40 10.57
N ILE A 96 29.14 11.80 10.93
CA ILE A 96 28.95 11.16 12.24
C ILE A 96 29.61 9.80 12.19
N SER A 97 30.69 9.61 12.94
CA SER A 97 31.42 8.35 13.01
C SER A 97 31.53 7.85 14.46
N THR A 98 31.64 6.54 14.60
CA THR A 98 32.04 5.88 15.85
C THR A 98 33.44 5.32 15.66
N ASP A 99 34.30 5.42 16.67
CA ASP A 99 35.65 4.82 16.67
C ASP A 99 35.64 3.30 16.91
N GLY A 100 34.45 2.73 17.12
CA GLY A 100 34.24 1.31 17.42
C GLY A 100 34.19 0.99 18.91
N ASN A 101 34.42 1.96 19.79
CA ASN A 101 34.28 1.79 21.24
C ASN A 101 32.89 2.28 21.73
N PRO A 102 32.27 1.58 22.69
CA PRO A 102 30.97 2.01 23.25
C PRO A 102 31.04 3.43 23.84
N GLY A 103 30.10 4.29 23.45
CA GLY A 103 29.96 5.64 24.05
C GLY A 103 30.52 6.81 23.24
N ASN A 104 31.35 6.56 22.23
CA ASN A 104 32.00 7.63 21.48
C ASN A 104 31.33 7.86 20.11
N ILE A 105 30.81 9.07 19.91
CA ILE A 105 30.43 9.61 18.60
C ILE A 105 31.27 10.86 18.36
N SER A 106 32.03 10.86 17.26
CA SER A 106 32.85 12.00 16.84
C SER A 106 32.29 12.64 15.58
N ILE A 107 32.42 13.96 15.48
CA ILE A 107 32.10 14.76 14.30
C ILE A 107 33.42 15.41 13.83
N GLU A 108 33.73 15.28 12.55
CA GLU A 108 34.95 15.83 11.97
C GLU A 108 34.99 17.36 12.13
N THR A 109 36.08 17.88 12.72
CA THR A 109 36.39 19.31 12.89
C THR A 109 35.37 20.18 13.66
N GLY A 110 34.51 19.57 14.48
CA GLY A 110 33.65 20.26 15.47
C GLY A 110 33.91 19.80 16.91
N ASN A 111 33.33 20.52 17.89
CA ASN A 111 33.37 20.17 19.32
C ASN A 111 32.94 18.71 19.56
N THR A 112 33.69 17.99 20.38
CA THR A 112 33.31 16.64 20.83
C THR A 112 32.06 16.71 21.71
N ILE A 113 30.97 16.04 21.32
CA ILE A 113 29.90 15.72 22.25
C ILE A 113 30.36 14.49 23.03
N VAL A 114 30.95 14.71 24.21
CA VAL A 114 31.24 13.62 25.14
C VAL A 114 29.92 13.21 25.79
N LEU A 115 29.36 12.08 25.37
CA LEU A 115 28.36 11.38 26.16
C LEU A 115 29.14 10.58 27.21
N ASN A 116 29.19 11.07 28.44
CA ASN A 116 29.87 10.39 29.54
C ASN A 116 29.12 9.09 29.87
N VAL A 117 29.40 7.99 29.17
CA VAL A 117 29.13 6.63 29.67
C VAL A 117 30.25 6.29 30.62
N GLU A 118 30.18 6.90 31.79
CA GLU A 118 31.15 6.79 32.88
C GLU A 118 31.11 5.36 33.45
N ASP A 119 32.10 4.53 33.13
CA ASP A 119 32.48 3.34 33.94
C ASP A 119 33.78 3.57 34.74
N GLY A 120 34.62 4.51 34.31
CA GLY A 120 35.55 5.25 35.16
C GLY A 120 37.03 5.15 34.80
N ASP A 121 37.47 4.25 33.93
CA ASP A 121 38.82 4.23 33.38
C ASP A 121 38.95 3.36 32.11
N PHE A 122 39.70 3.85 31.13
CA PHE A 122 39.94 3.17 29.83
C PHE A 122 40.98 2.02 29.93
N ASP A 123 41.01 1.25 31.03
CA ASP A 123 41.96 0.14 31.24
C ASP A 123 41.32 -1.21 30.93
N ALA A 124 41.70 -1.83 29.80
CA ALA A 124 41.20 -3.14 29.37
C ALA A 124 41.52 -4.31 30.34
N THR A 125 42.32 -4.08 31.39
CA THR A 125 42.61 -5.10 32.41
C THR A 125 41.65 -5.09 33.59
N ASN A 126 40.82 -4.06 33.79
CA ASN A 126 39.99 -3.93 34.99
C ASN A 126 38.47 -4.03 34.76
N GLU A 127 38.04 -4.44 33.56
CA GLU A 127 36.64 -4.78 33.26
C GLU A 127 36.11 -5.69 34.38
N LEU A 128 35.17 -5.18 35.20
CA LEU A 128 34.85 -5.65 36.57
C LEU A 128 34.52 -7.15 36.71
N ASN A 129 34.34 -7.90 35.62
CA ASN A 129 33.96 -9.31 35.65
C ASN A 129 34.50 -10.06 34.42
N SER A 130 35.74 -10.56 34.48
CA SER A 130 36.34 -11.26 33.33
C SER A 130 35.82 -12.70 33.14
N ASN A 131 35.34 -13.34 34.22
CA ASN A 131 34.78 -14.70 34.17
C ASN A 131 33.87 -14.98 35.39
N ILE A 132 32.79 -15.75 35.19
CA ILE A 132 31.94 -16.30 36.25
C ILE A 132 31.97 -17.82 36.15
N THR A 133 32.48 -18.49 37.19
CA THR A 133 32.59 -19.95 37.20
C THR A 133 32.16 -20.55 38.53
N MET A 134 31.92 -21.87 38.55
CA MET A 134 31.74 -22.59 39.81
C MET A 134 32.99 -23.43 40.09
N VAL A 135 33.62 -23.19 41.24
CA VAL A 135 34.81 -23.91 41.67
C VAL A 135 34.57 -24.47 43.07
N ALA A 136 34.67 -25.80 43.21
CA ALA A 136 34.47 -26.50 44.48
C ALA A 136 33.18 -26.13 45.23
N GLY A 137 32.09 -25.87 44.51
CA GLY A 137 30.79 -25.51 45.10
C GLY A 137 30.61 -24.03 45.46
N ALA A 138 31.62 -23.19 45.23
CA ALA A 138 31.51 -21.74 45.34
C ALA A 138 31.32 -21.07 43.97
N LEU A 139 30.59 -19.95 43.95
CA LEU A 139 30.54 -19.06 42.79
C LEU A 139 31.76 -18.16 42.85
N GLU A 140 32.64 -18.30 41.86
CA GLU A 140 33.82 -17.45 41.72
C GLU A 140 33.60 -16.43 40.59
N ILE A 141 33.78 -15.17 40.94
CA ILE A 141 33.86 -14.05 39.99
C ILE A 141 35.31 -13.58 40.04
N THR A 142 35.99 -13.63 38.89
CA THR A 142 37.40 -13.23 38.81
C THR A 142 37.52 -11.88 38.11
N ASP A 143 38.14 -10.93 38.81
CA ASP A 143 38.63 -9.67 38.27
C ASP A 143 40.17 -9.62 38.32
N ALA A 144 40.77 -8.47 37.98
CA ALA A 144 42.22 -8.30 38.02
C ALA A 144 42.84 -8.33 39.43
N ALA A 145 42.06 -8.16 40.50
CA ALA A 145 42.50 -8.31 41.88
C ALA A 145 42.44 -9.78 42.37
N GLY A 146 41.84 -10.68 41.57
CA GLY A 146 41.77 -12.12 41.81
C GLY A 146 40.33 -12.64 41.94
N PRO A 147 40.14 -13.95 42.23
CA PRO A 147 38.81 -14.51 42.39
C PRO A 147 38.19 -14.07 43.72
N ILE A 148 36.99 -13.50 43.65
CA ILE A 148 36.07 -13.35 44.79
C ILE A 148 35.13 -14.55 44.77
N SER A 149 35.09 -15.28 45.88
CA SER A 149 34.36 -16.54 46.00
C SER A 149 33.29 -16.45 47.08
N GLU A 150 32.04 -16.81 46.74
CA GLU A 150 30.95 -17.01 47.70
C GLU A 150 30.51 -18.47 47.72
N ASN A 151 30.49 -19.10 48.89
CA ASN A 151 30.16 -20.51 49.00
C ASN A 151 28.64 -20.74 48.90
N LEU A 152 28.21 -21.59 47.98
CA LEU A 152 26.79 -21.89 47.78
C LEU A 152 26.31 -23.11 48.58
N ILE A 153 27.22 -23.81 49.27
CA ILE A 153 26.91 -24.98 50.10
C ILE A 153 26.84 -24.54 51.58
N SER A 154 25.66 -24.66 52.20
CA SER A 154 25.48 -24.39 53.63
C SER A 154 26.36 -25.31 54.49
N THR A 155 26.87 -24.77 55.60
CA THR A 155 27.60 -25.52 56.63
C THR A 155 26.70 -26.18 57.68
N ASP A 156 25.38 -26.01 57.56
CA ASP A 156 24.41 -26.66 58.45
C ASP A 156 24.52 -28.19 58.38
N VAL A 157 24.22 -28.84 59.51
CA VAL A 157 24.15 -30.30 59.58
C VAL A 157 23.03 -30.83 58.67
N ASN A 158 23.26 -31.96 58.01
CA ASN A 158 22.34 -32.62 57.06
C ASN A 158 22.16 -31.92 55.70
N ASN A 159 23.12 -31.08 55.28
CA ASN A 159 23.14 -30.60 53.91
C ASN A 159 23.51 -31.73 52.93
N ASN A 160 22.63 -32.03 51.98
CA ASN A 160 22.80 -33.11 50.98
C ASN A 160 23.43 -32.65 49.66
N LEU A 161 23.73 -31.35 49.54
CA LEU A 161 24.40 -30.76 48.39
C LEU A 161 25.92 -30.86 48.57
N ILE A 162 26.60 -31.53 47.64
CA ILE A 162 28.06 -31.62 47.59
C ILE A 162 28.56 -31.27 46.19
N PHE A 163 29.82 -30.88 46.06
CA PHE A 163 30.42 -30.64 44.74
C PHE A 163 31.00 -31.93 44.14
N GLY A 164 30.80 -32.12 42.84
CA GLY A 164 31.35 -33.22 42.05
C GLY A 164 32.85 -33.05 41.79
N THR A 165 33.48 -34.11 41.27
CA THR A 165 34.89 -34.06 40.86
C THR A 165 35.14 -33.09 39.70
N ASP A 166 34.07 -32.72 38.99
CA ASP A 166 34.03 -31.69 37.95
C ASP A 166 33.77 -30.27 38.48
N GLY A 167 33.68 -30.12 39.82
CA GLY A 167 33.48 -28.84 40.50
C GLY A 167 32.02 -28.34 40.56
N ARG A 168 31.08 -29.04 39.93
CA ARG A 168 29.65 -28.66 39.89
C ARG A 168 28.89 -29.15 41.12
N LEU A 169 27.77 -28.50 41.45
CA LEU A 169 26.91 -28.90 42.57
C LEU A 169 26.02 -30.10 42.20
N TYR A 170 25.93 -31.11 43.07
CA TYR A 170 24.96 -32.20 42.95
C TYR A 170 24.43 -32.67 44.31
N LEU A 171 23.29 -33.38 44.27
CA LEU A 171 22.69 -34.01 45.44
C LEU A 171 23.23 -35.43 45.60
N ASN A 172 23.88 -35.72 46.72
CA ASN A 172 24.30 -37.09 47.03
C ASN A 172 23.10 -37.90 47.55
N VAL A 173 22.45 -38.63 46.65
CA VAL A 173 21.27 -39.44 46.96
C VAL A 173 21.60 -40.71 47.75
N ASP A 174 22.86 -41.14 47.82
CA ASP A 174 23.25 -42.35 48.56
C ASP A 174 23.19 -42.14 50.09
N ALA A 175 23.28 -40.90 50.55
CA ALA A 175 23.09 -40.56 51.97
C ALA A 175 21.63 -40.64 52.42
N ALA A 176 20.66 -40.65 51.49
CA ALA A 176 19.23 -40.76 51.79
C ALA A 176 18.73 -42.22 51.91
N ALA A 177 19.46 -43.18 51.34
CA ALA A 177 19.03 -44.59 51.28
C ALA A 177 19.17 -45.36 52.61
N SER A 178 19.89 -44.82 53.60
CA SER A 178 20.16 -45.50 54.88
C SER A 178 19.07 -45.29 55.95
N GLY A 179 17.96 -44.63 55.60
CA GLY A 179 16.86 -44.29 56.52
C GLY A 179 15.44 -44.55 55.99
N GLU A 180 15.28 -45.31 54.91
CA GLU A 180 13.92 -45.66 54.46
C GLU A 180 13.26 -46.67 55.42
N THR A 181 12.04 -46.35 55.83
CA THR A 181 11.24 -47.13 56.76
C THR A 181 10.70 -48.39 56.07
N ILE A 182 11.37 -49.53 56.28
CA ILE A 182 10.89 -50.83 55.78
C ILE A 182 9.70 -51.27 56.64
N THR A 183 8.50 -50.88 56.25
CA THR A 183 7.25 -51.48 56.72
C THR A 183 6.85 -52.62 55.80
N SER A 184 6.26 -53.69 56.34
CA SER A 184 5.74 -54.78 55.53
C SER A 184 4.32 -55.14 55.94
N ILE A 185 3.49 -55.46 54.97
CA ILE A 185 2.15 -56.02 55.18
C ILE A 185 2.13 -57.36 54.45
N ILE A 186 1.86 -58.44 55.19
CA ILE A 186 1.76 -59.79 54.66
C ILE A 186 0.31 -60.25 54.82
N ASP A 187 -0.29 -60.74 53.74
CA ASP A 187 -1.56 -61.45 53.80
C ASP A 187 -1.34 -62.85 54.39
N ASN A 188 -2.05 -63.20 55.46
CA ASN A 188 -1.91 -64.51 56.11
C ASN A 188 -2.77 -65.60 55.44
N ASN A 189 -3.55 -65.25 54.40
CA ASN A 189 -4.49 -66.13 53.68
C ASN A 189 -5.56 -66.80 54.57
N ASP A 190 -5.77 -66.30 55.79
CA ASP A 190 -6.72 -66.83 56.78
C ASP A 190 -7.81 -65.81 57.19
N GLY A 191 -7.93 -64.72 56.42
CA GLY A 191 -8.83 -63.61 56.77
C GLY A 191 -8.17 -62.50 57.59
N THR A 192 -6.85 -62.51 57.76
CA THR A 192 -6.09 -61.43 58.44
C THR A 192 -4.87 -60.95 57.63
N PHE A 193 -4.40 -59.73 57.90
CA PHE A 193 -3.10 -59.20 57.47
C PHE A 193 -2.17 -59.06 58.69
N THR A 194 -0.86 -59.25 58.49
CA THR A 194 0.17 -58.90 59.46
C THR A 194 0.91 -57.66 58.99
N TYR A 195 0.72 -56.55 59.70
CA TYR A 195 1.56 -55.35 59.52
C TYR A 195 2.77 -55.45 60.45
N THR A 196 3.98 -55.30 59.91
CA THR A 196 5.21 -55.19 60.69
C THR A 196 5.75 -53.78 60.55
N ASN A 197 5.88 -53.08 61.68
CA ASN A 197 6.39 -51.72 61.71
C ASN A 197 7.91 -51.67 61.53
N GLU A 198 8.45 -50.45 61.48
CA GLU A 198 9.87 -50.15 61.28
C GLU A 198 10.77 -50.70 62.39
N ASN A 199 10.19 -50.94 63.57
CA ASN A 199 10.86 -51.57 64.71
C ASN A 199 10.77 -53.11 64.66
N SER A 200 10.33 -53.68 63.54
CA SER A 200 10.10 -55.12 63.35
C SER A 200 9.05 -55.72 64.30
N VAL A 201 8.08 -54.93 64.77
CA VAL A 201 6.98 -55.40 65.64
C VAL A 201 5.76 -55.74 64.79
N PRO A 202 5.30 -57.01 64.79
CA PRO A 202 4.12 -57.43 64.04
C PRO A 202 2.82 -57.10 64.80
N VAL A 203 1.79 -56.70 64.06
CA VAL A 203 0.41 -56.48 64.50
C VAL A 203 -0.52 -57.19 63.51
N THR A 204 -1.41 -58.05 64.02
CA THR A 204 -2.41 -58.74 63.21
C THR A 204 -3.68 -57.89 63.11
N ILE A 205 -4.15 -57.69 61.88
CA ILE A 205 -5.34 -56.90 61.53
C ILE A 205 -6.28 -57.83 60.78
N SER A 206 -7.48 -58.06 61.28
CA SER A 206 -8.45 -58.87 60.54
C SER A 206 -9.01 -58.13 59.34
N LYS A 207 -9.31 -58.88 58.28
CA LYS A 207 -10.08 -58.42 57.13
C LYS A 207 -11.55 -58.34 57.53
N SER A 208 -12.26 -57.36 57.00
CA SER A 208 -13.72 -57.34 57.04
C SER A 208 -14.23 -57.70 55.65
N ASP A 209 -15.12 -58.68 55.57
CA ASP A 209 -15.64 -59.20 54.31
C ASP A 209 -17.16 -59.01 54.24
N ILE A 210 -17.66 -58.76 53.03
CA ILE A 210 -19.09 -58.81 52.72
C ILE A 210 -19.32 -60.07 51.89
N THR A 211 -20.24 -60.92 52.34
CA THR A 211 -20.65 -62.13 51.62
C THR A 211 -22.04 -61.94 51.03
N ASP A 212 -22.20 -62.19 49.72
CA ASP A 212 -23.50 -62.23 49.04
C ASP A 212 -24.18 -63.58 49.28
N LEU A 213 -25.44 -63.56 49.71
CA LEU A 213 -26.24 -64.78 49.96
C LEU A 213 -27.12 -65.17 48.76
N GLY A 214 -27.09 -64.40 47.67
CA GLY A 214 -27.72 -64.73 46.39
C GLY A 214 -29.22 -64.45 46.31
N ASP A 215 -29.83 -63.94 47.37
CA ASP A 215 -31.25 -63.57 47.44
C ASP A 215 -31.48 -62.06 47.58
N GLY A 216 -30.43 -61.25 47.43
CA GLY A 216 -30.45 -59.80 47.70
C GLY A 216 -30.13 -59.41 49.14
N THR A 217 -29.72 -60.37 49.98
CA THR A 217 -29.16 -60.10 51.30
C THR A 217 -27.64 -60.35 51.34
N TYR A 218 -26.96 -59.56 52.15
CA TYR A 218 -25.51 -59.63 52.35
C TYR A 218 -25.19 -59.71 53.84
N THR A 219 -24.19 -60.51 54.20
CA THR A 219 -23.61 -60.49 55.55
C THR A 219 -22.31 -59.72 55.54
N PHE A 220 -22.26 -58.65 56.33
CA PHE A 220 -21.02 -57.99 56.72
C PHE A 220 -20.57 -58.60 58.04
N THR A 221 -19.52 -59.41 58.00
CA THR A 221 -18.92 -59.93 59.23
C THR A 221 -18.03 -58.86 59.82
N ASN A 222 -18.51 -58.19 60.87
CA ASN A 222 -17.65 -57.29 61.63
C ASN A 222 -16.64 -58.15 62.42
N ASN A 223 -15.43 -57.63 62.58
CA ASN A 223 -14.40 -58.32 63.35
C ASN A 223 -14.60 -58.18 64.89
N ASP A 224 -15.84 -57.93 65.34
CA ASP A 224 -16.22 -57.95 66.75
C ASP A 224 -17.02 -59.22 67.14
N GLY A 225 -17.30 -60.09 66.16
CA GLY A 225 -17.95 -61.38 66.35
C GLY A 225 -19.47 -61.36 66.14
N SER A 226 -20.03 -60.29 65.55
CA SER A 226 -21.46 -60.19 65.24
C SER A 226 -21.72 -59.84 63.77
N ASP A 227 -22.40 -60.71 63.02
CA ASP A 227 -22.72 -60.38 61.62
C ASP A 227 -23.79 -59.28 61.54
N VAL A 228 -23.57 -58.31 60.66
CA VAL A 228 -24.57 -57.31 60.26
C VAL A 228 -25.19 -57.78 58.95
N THR A 229 -26.52 -57.95 58.92
CA THR A 229 -27.25 -58.25 57.69
C THR A 229 -27.64 -56.96 56.98
N ILE A 230 -27.32 -56.89 55.69
CA ILE A 230 -27.74 -55.81 54.79
C ILE A 230 -28.75 -56.42 53.82
N ASP A 231 -30.01 -55.99 53.91
CA ASP A 231 -31.07 -56.42 53.00
C ASP A 231 -31.34 -55.31 51.99
N THR A 232 -31.09 -55.57 50.70
CA THR A 232 -31.30 -54.62 49.61
C THR A 232 -32.58 -54.88 48.83
N ARG A 233 -33.37 -55.89 49.22
CA ARG A 233 -34.63 -56.21 48.54
C ARG A 233 -35.63 -55.08 48.72
N ALA A 234 -36.39 -54.80 47.67
CA ALA A 234 -37.40 -53.72 47.67
C ALA A 234 -38.44 -53.87 48.79
N ALA A 235 -38.79 -55.09 49.18
CA ALA A 235 -39.76 -55.38 50.24
C ALA A 235 -39.25 -55.04 51.65
N SER A 236 -37.94 -54.89 51.85
CA SER A 236 -37.35 -54.50 53.14
C SER A 236 -36.84 -53.06 53.14
N ASN A 237 -36.73 -52.44 51.96
CA ASN A 237 -36.21 -51.07 51.84
C ASN A 237 -37.35 -50.08 52.11
N PRO A 238 -37.26 -49.24 53.16
CA PRO A 238 -38.32 -48.29 53.49
C PRO A 238 -38.51 -47.24 52.39
N TYR A 239 -39.77 -46.89 52.13
CA TYR A 239 -40.16 -45.81 51.23
C TYR A 239 -40.75 -44.66 52.07
N ASP A 240 -40.17 -43.47 51.94
CA ASP A 240 -40.70 -42.27 52.57
C ASP A 240 -41.80 -41.65 51.69
N ASN A 241 -43.04 -41.85 52.10
CA ASN A 241 -44.23 -41.34 51.41
C ASN A 241 -44.69 -39.95 51.91
N THR A 242 -43.94 -39.31 52.82
CA THR A 242 -44.37 -38.07 53.47
C THR A 242 -44.29 -36.83 52.57
N ILE A 243 -43.43 -36.86 51.55
CA ILE A 243 -43.23 -35.72 50.64
C ILE A 243 -44.24 -35.72 49.48
N THR A 244 -44.57 -36.89 48.93
CA THR A 244 -45.41 -36.99 47.72
C THR A 244 -46.88 -37.19 48.05
N GLY A 245 -47.22 -37.86 49.17
CA GLY A 245 -48.60 -38.19 49.55
C GLY A 245 -49.40 -39.00 48.51
N LEU A 246 -48.73 -39.45 47.44
CA LEU A 246 -49.34 -40.03 46.25
C LEU A 246 -49.50 -41.55 46.37
N LEU A 247 -48.64 -42.18 47.17
CA LEU A 247 -48.59 -43.63 47.40
C LEU A 247 -48.78 -43.90 48.89
N THR A 248 -49.52 -44.95 49.21
CA THR A 248 -49.82 -45.38 50.59
C THR A 248 -48.79 -46.36 51.15
N ALA A 249 -47.92 -46.90 50.31
CA ALA A 249 -46.90 -47.86 50.68
C ALA A 249 -45.84 -47.30 51.65
N SER A 250 -45.26 -48.19 52.48
CA SER A 250 -44.19 -47.89 53.45
C SER A 250 -42.83 -48.49 53.07
N ASP A 251 -42.78 -49.30 52.02
CA ASP A 251 -41.56 -49.90 51.47
C ASP A 251 -41.53 -49.75 49.94
N VAL A 252 -40.34 -49.94 49.36
CA VAL A 252 -40.12 -49.72 47.93
C VAL A 252 -40.92 -50.70 47.07
N GLN A 253 -41.10 -51.96 47.51
CA GLN A 253 -41.90 -52.92 46.74
C GLN A 253 -43.37 -52.51 46.69
N GLY A 254 -43.95 -52.15 47.82
CA GLY A 254 -45.32 -51.65 47.89
C GLY A 254 -45.52 -50.41 47.04
N ALA A 255 -44.53 -49.49 47.03
CA ALA A 255 -44.60 -48.29 46.21
C ALA A 255 -44.54 -48.60 44.71
N LEU A 256 -43.70 -49.57 44.31
CA LEU A 256 -43.61 -50.04 42.93
C LEU A 256 -44.88 -50.78 42.50
N ASP A 257 -45.46 -51.60 43.38
CA ASP A 257 -46.72 -52.32 43.10
C ASP A 257 -47.89 -51.34 42.94
N GLU A 258 -47.94 -50.28 43.75
CA GLU A 258 -48.94 -49.21 43.65
C GLU A 258 -48.76 -48.39 42.36
N LEU A 259 -47.52 -48.09 41.97
CA LEU A 259 -47.21 -47.43 40.70
C LEU A 259 -47.56 -48.31 39.49
N ALA A 260 -47.24 -49.61 39.55
CA ALA A 260 -47.53 -50.56 38.49
C ALA A 260 -49.02 -50.90 38.37
N GLY A 261 -49.75 -50.89 39.50
CA GLY A 261 -51.21 -51.01 39.54
C GLY A 261 -51.93 -49.72 39.17
N GLY A 262 -51.26 -48.57 39.26
CA GLY A 262 -51.69 -47.25 38.81
C GLY A 262 -51.55 -47.03 37.32
N ALA A 263 -51.89 -48.03 36.50
CA ALA A 263 -52.00 -47.88 35.06
C ALA A 263 -53.12 -46.89 34.72
N ASP A 264 -52.82 -45.61 34.77
CA ASP A 264 -53.59 -44.58 34.11
C ASP A 264 -53.30 -44.69 32.61
N SER A 265 -53.96 -45.66 31.96
CA SER A 265 -54.10 -45.58 30.51
C SER A 265 -55.13 -44.50 30.25
N GLN A 266 -54.69 -43.24 30.03
CA GLN A 266 -55.54 -42.25 29.38
C GLN A 266 -55.66 -42.62 27.91
N ASP A 267 -56.34 -43.73 27.64
CA ASP A 267 -56.73 -44.11 26.31
C ASP A 267 -57.73 -43.06 25.84
N ILE A 268 -57.26 -42.15 25.00
CA ILE A 268 -58.10 -41.23 24.26
C ILE A 268 -58.82 -42.07 23.23
N SER A 269 -60.07 -42.42 23.54
CA SER A 269 -60.93 -43.16 22.64
C SER A 269 -62.00 -42.23 22.08
N THR A 270 -62.31 -42.46 20.81
CA THR A 270 -63.50 -41.93 20.16
C THR A 270 -64.35 -43.12 19.73
N ASP A 271 -65.67 -42.97 19.76
CA ASP A 271 -66.59 -43.98 19.22
C ASP A 271 -66.94 -43.73 17.74
N ASN A 272 -66.13 -42.90 17.06
CA ASN A 272 -66.35 -42.41 15.70
C ASN A 272 -67.53 -41.43 15.51
N SER A 273 -68.10 -40.86 16.58
CA SER A 273 -69.07 -39.75 16.50
C SER A 273 -68.40 -38.37 16.63
N PRO A 274 -68.80 -37.32 15.89
CA PRO A 274 -68.25 -35.98 16.07
C PRO A 274 -68.41 -35.45 17.51
N GLY A 275 -67.38 -34.77 18.03
CA GLY A 275 -67.39 -34.15 19.36
C GLY A 275 -67.17 -35.08 20.56
N ASN A 276 -66.95 -36.39 20.37
CA ASN A 276 -66.79 -37.32 21.48
C ASN A 276 -65.33 -37.65 21.79
N ILE A 277 -64.84 -37.19 22.94
CA ILE A 277 -63.57 -37.64 23.50
C ILE A 277 -63.84 -38.06 24.94
N SER A 278 -63.66 -39.35 25.23
CA SER A 278 -63.78 -39.90 26.58
C SER A 278 -62.41 -40.30 27.11
N ILE A 279 -62.09 -39.87 28.34
CA ILE A 279 -60.90 -40.30 29.08
C ILE A 279 -61.35 -41.30 30.14
N GLN A 280 -60.68 -42.46 30.18
CA GLN A 280 -60.94 -43.48 31.20
C GLN A 280 -60.56 -42.94 32.60
N ASN A 281 -61.30 -43.33 33.64
CA ASN A 281 -61.06 -42.95 35.05
C ASN A 281 -61.23 -41.46 35.43
N GLY A 282 -62.06 -40.71 34.71
CA GLY A 282 -62.79 -39.57 35.29
C GLY A 282 -62.02 -38.25 35.47
N SER A 283 -60.87 -38.06 34.82
CA SER A 283 -60.29 -36.72 34.70
C SER A 283 -61.11 -35.86 33.71
N THR A 284 -61.42 -34.63 34.09
CA THR A 284 -62.22 -33.70 33.27
C THR A 284 -61.41 -33.20 32.08
N LEU A 285 -61.77 -33.60 30.85
CA LEU A 285 -61.27 -32.99 29.62
C LEU A 285 -62.11 -31.77 29.27
N THR A 286 -61.71 -30.60 29.75
CA THR A 286 -62.38 -29.33 29.40
C THR A 286 -61.91 -28.86 28.03
N LEU A 287 -62.55 -29.33 26.96
CA LEU A 287 -62.42 -28.72 25.63
C LEU A 287 -63.41 -27.56 25.56
N ASN A 288 -62.92 -26.33 25.52
CA ASN A 288 -63.74 -25.21 25.10
C ASN A 288 -63.86 -25.23 23.57
N VAL A 289 -64.53 -26.25 23.03
CA VAL A 289 -65.02 -26.26 21.65
C VAL A 289 -66.36 -25.53 21.63
N ASP A 290 -66.31 -24.24 21.96
CA ASP A 290 -67.44 -23.35 21.76
C ASP A 290 -67.51 -23.02 20.27
N ASP A 291 -67.99 -23.98 19.47
CA ASP A 291 -68.85 -23.62 18.34
C ASP A 291 -70.29 -23.63 18.85
N ALA A 292 -71.05 -22.59 18.51
CA ALA A 292 -72.25 -22.24 19.26
C ALA A 292 -73.45 -23.18 19.03
N ASP A 293 -73.30 -24.31 18.33
CA ASP A 293 -74.44 -25.19 18.02
C ASP A 293 -74.19 -26.72 18.14
N ALA A 294 -72.96 -27.20 18.32
CA ALA A 294 -72.64 -28.59 18.67
C ALA A 294 -73.34 -29.67 17.79
N SER A 295 -73.61 -29.37 16.52
CA SER A 295 -74.39 -30.24 15.62
C SER A 295 -73.48 -31.06 14.69
N ALA A 296 -73.42 -32.38 14.92
CA ALA A 296 -72.63 -33.37 14.17
C ALA A 296 -72.96 -33.55 12.66
N THR A 297 -73.75 -32.65 12.07
CA THR A 297 -74.21 -32.72 10.66
C THR A 297 -73.86 -31.48 9.85
N ASN A 298 -73.38 -30.40 10.48
CA ASN A 298 -73.08 -29.12 9.83
C ASN A 298 -71.57 -28.86 9.63
N GLU A 299 -70.71 -29.81 10.02
CA GLU A 299 -69.27 -29.57 10.16
C GLU A 299 -68.50 -29.56 8.83
N LEU A 300 -69.16 -29.97 7.73
CA LEU A 300 -68.73 -29.67 6.37
C LEU A 300 -69.92 -29.07 5.62
N GLN A 301 -69.85 -27.76 5.35
CA GLN A 301 -70.82 -27.06 4.53
C GLN A 301 -70.34 -27.04 3.09
N ASP A 302 -70.95 -27.87 2.24
CA ASP A 302 -70.74 -27.83 0.81
C ASP A 302 -71.67 -26.79 0.17
N LEU A 303 -71.14 -26.02 -0.78
CA LEU A 303 -71.87 -24.96 -1.44
C LEU A 303 -72.47 -25.50 -2.74
N SER A 304 -73.79 -25.71 -2.72
CA SER A 304 -74.53 -26.20 -3.87
C SER A 304 -75.34 -25.07 -4.49
N LEU A 305 -75.13 -24.85 -5.80
CA LEU A 305 -75.99 -24.02 -6.62
C LEU A 305 -76.85 -24.90 -7.53
N ALA A 306 -78.15 -24.95 -7.26
CA ALA A 306 -79.11 -25.64 -8.10
C ALA A 306 -80.11 -24.63 -8.66
N VAL A 307 -80.17 -24.55 -9.99
CA VAL A 307 -80.87 -23.47 -10.70
C VAL A 307 -80.35 -22.11 -10.20
N ASN A 308 -81.12 -21.43 -9.37
CA ASN A 308 -80.90 -20.05 -8.95
C ASN A 308 -80.87 -19.91 -7.43
N THR A 309 -80.89 -21.02 -6.71
CA THR A 309 -80.94 -21.01 -5.25
C THR A 309 -79.60 -21.54 -4.75
N LEU A 310 -78.87 -20.67 -4.06
CA LEU A 310 -77.59 -21.01 -3.45
C LEU A 310 -77.86 -21.50 -2.04
N SER A 311 -77.49 -22.75 -1.78
CA SER A 311 -77.70 -23.40 -0.48
C SER A 311 -76.40 -23.96 0.05
N LEU A 312 -76.19 -23.83 1.34
CA LEU A 312 -75.19 -24.60 2.07
C LEU A 312 -75.83 -25.92 2.53
N SER A 313 -75.10 -27.03 2.46
CA SER A 313 -75.61 -28.32 2.93
C SER A 313 -75.97 -28.25 4.42
N GLY A 314 -77.26 -28.42 4.75
CA GLY A 314 -77.78 -28.41 6.13
C GLY A 314 -78.45 -27.10 6.56
N ASP A 315 -78.29 -26.01 5.81
CA ASP A 315 -79.00 -24.76 6.07
C ASP A 315 -80.44 -24.83 5.52
N ALA A 316 -81.42 -24.64 6.41
CA ALA A 316 -82.84 -24.65 6.06
C ALA A 316 -83.31 -23.33 5.41
N THR A 317 -82.45 -22.32 5.34
CA THR A 317 -82.73 -21.01 4.75
C THR A 317 -81.88 -20.74 3.51
N PRO A 318 -82.11 -21.45 2.41
CA PRO A 318 -81.34 -21.25 1.20
C PRO A 318 -81.58 -19.85 0.62
N VAL A 319 -80.53 -19.25 0.07
CA VAL A 319 -80.59 -17.91 -0.52
C VAL A 319 -81.12 -18.03 -1.93
N ASP A 320 -82.36 -17.60 -2.12
CA ASP A 320 -82.94 -17.51 -3.46
C ASP A 320 -82.37 -16.30 -4.21
N LEU A 321 -81.49 -16.56 -5.17
CA LEU A 321 -80.90 -15.54 -6.01
C LEU A 321 -81.84 -15.16 -7.18
N SER A 322 -83.03 -15.76 -7.29
CA SER A 322 -83.96 -15.48 -8.39
C SER A 322 -84.40 -14.01 -8.48
N GLY A 323 -84.45 -13.29 -7.35
CA GLY A 323 -84.73 -11.85 -7.33
C GLY A 323 -83.57 -10.95 -7.77
N TYR A 324 -82.37 -11.51 -7.87
CA TYR A 324 -81.16 -10.88 -8.44
C TYR A 324 -80.84 -11.39 -9.85
N LEU A 325 -81.59 -12.39 -10.31
CA LEU A 325 -81.60 -12.83 -11.70
C LEU A 325 -82.74 -12.11 -12.40
N ASP A 326 -82.66 -10.78 -12.39
CA ASP A 326 -83.43 -9.95 -13.29
C ASP A 326 -82.91 -10.23 -14.70
N ASN A 327 -83.40 -11.31 -15.29
CA ASN A 327 -83.29 -11.67 -16.70
C ASN A 327 -83.95 -10.63 -17.63
N THR A 328 -83.76 -9.35 -17.31
CA THR A 328 -84.26 -8.15 -17.96
C THR A 328 -83.22 -7.60 -18.94
N ASP A 329 -82.02 -8.18 -19.01
CA ASP A 329 -80.94 -7.75 -19.91
C ASP A 329 -80.75 -8.66 -21.13
N ALA A 330 -81.47 -9.79 -21.23
CA ALA A 330 -81.67 -10.49 -22.50
C ALA A 330 -82.86 -9.91 -23.30
N GLN A 331 -83.04 -8.59 -23.28
CA GLN A 331 -83.97 -7.93 -24.16
C GLN A 331 -83.28 -7.66 -25.49
N ASP A 332 -83.71 -8.38 -26.53
CA ASP A 332 -83.26 -8.05 -27.88
C ASP A 332 -84.02 -6.82 -28.37
N LEU A 333 -83.28 -5.91 -29.02
CA LEU A 333 -83.82 -4.68 -29.60
C LEU A 333 -84.23 -4.97 -31.04
N SER A 334 -85.53 -4.91 -31.30
CA SER A 334 -86.05 -5.08 -32.65
C SER A 334 -86.52 -3.74 -33.21
N LEU A 335 -85.97 -3.37 -34.36
CA LEU A 335 -86.42 -2.22 -35.14
C LEU A 335 -87.10 -2.73 -36.41
N THR A 336 -88.41 -2.49 -36.54
CA THR A 336 -89.17 -2.82 -37.75
C THR A 336 -89.86 -1.55 -38.26
N GLY A 337 -89.45 -1.06 -39.42
CA GLY A 337 -89.80 0.29 -39.85
C GLY A 337 -89.22 1.33 -38.88
N ASN A 338 -90.07 2.18 -38.33
CA ASN A 338 -89.69 3.31 -37.47
C ASN A 338 -90.07 3.09 -36.00
N THR A 339 -90.47 1.87 -35.63
CA THR A 339 -90.91 1.56 -34.28
C THR A 339 -89.88 0.66 -33.62
N LEU A 340 -89.31 1.16 -32.52
CA LEU A 340 -88.34 0.43 -31.72
C LEU A 340 -89.07 -0.26 -30.57
N ALA A 341 -88.89 -1.57 -30.47
CA ALA A 341 -89.50 -2.38 -29.43
C ALA A 341 -88.45 -3.28 -28.78
N LEU A 342 -88.63 -3.52 -27.48
CA LEU A 342 -87.90 -4.56 -26.78
C LEU A 342 -88.77 -5.80 -26.63
N THR A 343 -88.11 -6.96 -26.69
CA THR A 343 -88.79 -8.25 -26.61
C THR A 343 -89.46 -8.40 -25.23
N GLY A 344 -90.80 -8.51 -25.21
CA GLY A 344 -91.58 -8.65 -23.97
C GLY A 344 -92.18 -7.34 -23.42
N ASP A 345 -91.83 -6.19 -23.99
CA ASP A 345 -92.46 -4.91 -23.68
C ASP A 345 -93.72 -4.69 -24.54
N ALA A 346 -94.85 -4.39 -23.89
CA ALA A 346 -96.13 -4.16 -24.55
C ALA A 346 -96.33 -2.70 -25.01
N THR A 347 -95.35 -1.81 -24.77
CA THR A 347 -95.40 -0.41 -25.17
C THR A 347 -94.26 -0.04 -26.14
N PRO A 348 -94.40 -0.34 -27.45
CA PRO A 348 -93.40 0.03 -28.45
C PRO A 348 -93.24 1.54 -28.55
N VAL A 349 -92.02 2.01 -28.79
CA VAL A 349 -91.73 3.43 -29.01
C VAL A 349 -91.83 3.72 -30.51
N ASP A 350 -92.83 4.51 -30.89
CA ASP A 350 -92.92 5.04 -32.25
C ASP A 350 -91.95 6.21 -32.42
N LEU A 351 -90.86 5.96 -33.15
CA LEU A 351 -89.83 6.97 -33.40
C LEU A 351 -90.15 7.84 -34.62
N SER A 352 -91.31 7.67 -35.27
CA SER A 352 -91.67 8.46 -36.45
C SER A 352 -91.75 9.97 -36.19
N GLY A 353 -92.10 10.39 -34.96
CA GLY A 353 -92.06 11.79 -34.53
C GLY A 353 -90.65 12.36 -34.27
N TYR A 354 -89.64 11.49 -34.18
CA TYR A 354 -88.21 11.83 -34.06
C TYR A 354 -87.42 11.54 -35.34
N LEU A 355 -88.12 11.07 -36.38
CA LEU A 355 -87.61 10.98 -37.74
C LEU A 355 -88.10 12.18 -38.53
N ASP A 356 -88.09 13.36 -37.90
CA ASP A 356 -87.99 14.57 -38.68
C ASP A 356 -86.61 14.49 -39.33
N ASN A 357 -86.61 14.28 -40.63
CA ASN A 357 -85.44 14.27 -41.48
C ASN A 357 -84.77 15.67 -41.56
N THR A 358 -84.64 16.37 -40.43
CA THR A 358 -84.21 17.76 -40.33
C THR A 358 -82.69 17.89 -40.30
N ASP A 359 -81.95 16.80 -40.07
CA ASP A 359 -80.48 16.81 -40.01
C ASP A 359 -79.80 15.96 -41.09
N ALA A 360 -80.52 15.55 -42.14
CA ALA A 360 -79.90 15.25 -43.43
C ALA A 360 -79.39 16.55 -44.08
N GLN A 361 -78.25 17.00 -43.58
CA GLN A 361 -77.61 18.23 -43.98
C GLN A 361 -76.56 17.94 -45.04
N THR A 362 -76.90 18.17 -46.30
CA THR A 362 -75.86 18.19 -47.34
C THR A 362 -75.13 19.51 -47.24
N VAL A 363 -73.89 19.47 -46.77
CA VAL A 363 -72.99 20.63 -46.83
C VAL A 363 -72.52 20.74 -48.27
N SER A 364 -72.91 21.83 -48.93
CA SER A 364 -72.49 22.10 -50.31
C SER A 364 -71.91 23.49 -50.43
N THR A 365 -70.92 23.62 -51.32
CA THR A 365 -70.43 24.90 -51.81
C THR A 365 -70.70 24.95 -53.31
N ASP A 366 -70.98 26.14 -53.83
CA ASP A 366 -71.06 26.37 -55.28
C ASP A 366 -69.70 26.68 -55.91
N GLY A 367 -68.63 26.63 -55.10
CA GLY A 367 -67.26 26.94 -55.50
C GLY A 367 -66.85 28.41 -55.28
N THR A 368 -67.69 29.27 -54.69
CA THR A 368 -67.33 30.65 -54.30
C THR A 368 -67.02 30.81 -52.81
N ALA A 369 -66.06 31.68 -52.48
CA ALA A 369 -65.57 31.88 -51.11
C ALA A 369 -66.68 32.43 -50.19
N GLY A 370 -66.81 31.86 -49.00
CA GLY A 370 -67.76 32.29 -47.97
C GLY A 370 -69.19 31.76 -48.10
N ASN A 371 -69.52 30.99 -49.14
CA ASN A 371 -70.86 30.41 -49.31
C ASN A 371 -70.87 28.91 -48.97
N ILE A 372 -71.12 28.60 -47.70
CA ILE A 372 -71.50 27.24 -47.27
C ILE A 372 -72.98 27.28 -46.92
N SER A 373 -73.77 26.47 -47.64
CA SER A 373 -75.19 26.33 -47.35
C SER A 373 -75.49 24.92 -46.81
N ILE A 374 -76.41 24.86 -45.85
CA ILE A 374 -76.89 23.63 -45.25
C ILE A 374 -78.39 23.52 -45.50
N SER A 375 -78.84 22.44 -46.13
CA SER A 375 -80.26 22.19 -46.36
C SER A 375 -80.97 21.82 -45.06
N GLY A 376 -81.98 22.62 -44.66
CA GLY A 376 -82.84 22.34 -43.50
C GLY A 376 -82.38 22.92 -42.15
N GLY A 377 -81.22 23.58 -42.08
CA GLY A 377 -80.69 24.19 -40.84
C GLY A 377 -80.98 25.70 -40.69
N ASN A 378 -80.65 26.24 -39.51
CA ASN A 378 -80.62 27.68 -39.24
C ASN A 378 -79.58 28.41 -40.12
N THR A 379 -79.80 29.71 -40.38
CA THR A 379 -78.79 30.57 -41.02
C THR A 379 -77.47 30.54 -40.23
N ILE A 380 -76.41 30.06 -40.88
CA ILE A 380 -75.05 30.25 -40.41
C ILE A 380 -74.63 31.68 -40.79
N ALA A 381 -74.50 32.56 -39.80
CA ALA A 381 -73.87 33.87 -39.98
C ALA A 381 -72.36 33.72 -39.76
N LEU A 382 -71.62 33.40 -40.82
CA LEU A 382 -70.16 33.54 -40.82
C LEU A 382 -69.84 34.99 -41.17
N ASN A 383 -69.23 35.72 -40.24
CA ASN A 383 -68.52 36.94 -40.60
C ASN A 383 -67.17 36.55 -41.23
N VAL A 384 -67.20 36.13 -42.50
CA VAL A 384 -65.99 36.04 -43.35
C VAL A 384 -65.78 37.34 -44.11
N ASN A 385 -66.11 38.48 -43.49
CA ASN A 385 -65.66 39.77 -44.02
C ASN A 385 -64.21 40.01 -43.55
N ASP A 386 -63.25 39.43 -44.28
CA ASP A 386 -61.84 39.84 -44.29
C ASP A 386 -61.59 41.03 -45.23
N ALA A 387 -62.66 41.57 -45.81
CA ALA A 387 -62.74 42.76 -46.67
C ALA A 387 -62.11 42.65 -48.06
N ASP A 388 -61.65 41.47 -48.51
CA ASP A 388 -61.28 41.25 -49.90
C ASP A 388 -61.75 39.86 -50.38
N ALA A 389 -62.64 39.83 -51.39
CA ALA A 389 -63.31 38.62 -51.87
C ALA A 389 -62.52 37.90 -53.00
N SER A 390 -61.19 37.92 -52.95
CA SER A 390 -60.35 37.36 -54.01
C SER A 390 -59.98 35.90 -53.77
N ALA A 391 -60.56 35.01 -54.57
CA ALA A 391 -60.32 33.55 -54.60
C ALA A 391 -58.87 33.09 -54.90
N ARG A 392 -57.90 33.99 -54.87
CA ARG A 392 -56.45 33.74 -55.05
C ARG A 392 -55.65 34.00 -53.79
N ASN A 393 -56.26 34.57 -52.74
CA ASN A 393 -55.57 34.95 -51.50
C ASN A 393 -55.87 34.00 -50.32
N GLU A 394 -56.58 32.88 -50.51
CA GLU A 394 -56.96 32.07 -49.34
C GLU A 394 -55.90 31.04 -48.92
N ILE A 395 -54.84 30.82 -49.71
CA ILE A 395 -53.59 30.16 -49.30
C ILE A 395 -52.43 30.90 -49.96
N GLN A 396 -51.57 31.56 -49.17
CA GLN A 396 -50.28 32.06 -49.67
C GLN A 396 -49.21 31.07 -49.28
N ASP A 397 -48.68 30.31 -50.24
CA ASP A 397 -47.40 29.65 -50.02
C ASP A 397 -46.32 30.72 -50.03
N LEU A 398 -45.57 30.78 -48.94
CA LEU A 398 -44.42 31.68 -48.81
C LEU A 398 -43.26 31.08 -49.60
N SER A 399 -42.96 31.66 -50.76
CA SER A 399 -41.85 31.24 -51.60
C SER A 399 -40.71 32.23 -51.45
N LEU A 400 -39.60 31.75 -50.90
CA LEU A 400 -38.32 32.44 -50.93
C LEU A 400 -37.48 31.88 -52.08
N ALA A 401 -37.32 32.68 -53.13
CA ALA A 401 -36.43 32.36 -54.25
C ALA A 401 -35.31 33.39 -54.30
N VAL A 402 -34.06 32.90 -54.22
CA VAL A 402 -32.89 33.75 -54.00
C VAL A 402 -33.12 34.60 -52.74
N ASN A 403 -33.41 35.88 -52.88
CA ASN A 403 -33.55 36.82 -51.78
C ASN A 403 -34.82 37.65 -51.87
N THR A 404 -35.79 37.17 -52.62
CA THR A 404 -37.06 37.86 -52.78
C THR A 404 -38.13 36.99 -52.14
N LEU A 405 -38.70 37.50 -51.06
CA LEU A 405 -39.79 36.85 -50.37
C LEU A 405 -41.09 37.23 -51.07
N SER A 406 -41.78 36.23 -51.59
CA SER A 406 -43.03 36.42 -52.30
C SER A 406 -44.10 35.50 -51.74
N LEU A 407 -45.32 36.00 -51.73
CA LEU A 407 -46.52 35.21 -51.47
C LEU A 407 -47.06 34.76 -52.83
N SER A 408 -47.50 33.51 -52.95
CA SER A 408 -48.14 33.03 -54.19
C SER A 408 -49.36 33.89 -54.53
N GLY A 409 -49.25 34.71 -55.60
CA GLY A 409 -50.34 35.59 -56.08
C GLY A 409 -50.18 37.08 -55.77
N ASP A 410 -49.16 37.50 -55.02
CA ASP A 410 -48.86 38.92 -54.80
C ASP A 410 -47.99 39.49 -55.94
N ALA A 411 -48.37 40.68 -56.44
CA ALA A 411 -47.68 41.38 -57.52
C ALA A 411 -46.50 42.24 -57.02
N THR A 412 -46.33 42.39 -55.70
CA THR A 412 -45.23 43.15 -55.09
C THR A 412 -44.35 42.28 -54.20
N PRO A 413 -43.39 41.53 -54.78
CA PRO A 413 -42.43 40.76 -54.01
C PRO A 413 -41.59 41.67 -53.10
N VAL A 414 -41.29 41.20 -51.88
CA VAL A 414 -40.40 41.90 -50.96
C VAL A 414 -38.97 41.51 -51.30
N ASP A 415 -38.20 42.45 -51.85
CA ASP A 415 -36.78 42.24 -52.06
C ASP A 415 -36.02 42.36 -50.74
N LEU A 416 -35.56 41.22 -50.23
CA LEU A 416 -34.74 41.14 -49.02
C LEU A 416 -33.25 41.34 -49.33
N SER A 417 -32.85 41.62 -50.57
CA SER A 417 -31.45 41.82 -50.93
C SER A 417 -30.75 42.93 -50.14
N GLY A 418 -31.48 43.97 -49.73
CA GLY A 418 -30.98 45.02 -48.84
C GLY A 418 -30.78 44.58 -47.37
N TYR A 419 -31.29 43.41 -46.99
CA TYR A 419 -31.14 42.78 -45.67
C TYR A 419 -30.25 41.54 -45.70
N LEU A 420 -29.74 41.16 -46.88
CA LEU A 420 -28.66 40.20 -47.02
C LEU A 420 -27.32 40.89 -46.82
N ASP A 421 -27.11 41.46 -45.65
CA ASP A 421 -25.74 41.73 -45.26
C ASP A 421 -25.10 40.34 -45.05
N ASN A 422 -24.43 39.81 -46.06
CA ASN A 422 -23.60 38.61 -45.93
C ASN A 422 -22.33 38.90 -45.10
N THR A 423 -22.47 39.73 -44.08
CA THR A 423 -21.42 40.21 -43.18
C THR A 423 -21.03 39.13 -42.16
N ASP A 424 -21.73 38.01 -42.10
CA ASP A 424 -21.49 36.92 -41.16
C ASP A 424 -20.80 35.70 -41.79
N ALA A 425 -20.40 35.75 -43.06
CA ALA A 425 -19.35 34.86 -43.60
C ALA A 425 -18.00 35.26 -43.00
N GLN A 426 -17.76 34.81 -41.78
CA GLN A 426 -16.57 35.10 -41.00
C GLN A 426 -15.55 33.98 -41.22
N THR A 427 -14.55 34.23 -42.07
CA THR A 427 -13.38 33.37 -42.11
C THR A 427 -12.47 33.75 -40.94
N VAL A 428 -12.31 32.85 -39.97
CA VAL A 428 -11.30 33.01 -38.93
C VAL A 428 -9.98 32.52 -39.50
N SER A 429 -9.07 33.46 -39.77
CA SER A 429 -7.73 33.15 -40.26
C SER A 429 -6.66 33.72 -39.34
N THR A 430 -5.61 32.94 -39.14
CA THR A 430 -4.34 33.38 -38.55
C THR A 430 -3.34 33.56 -39.69
N ASP A 431 -2.53 34.63 -39.65
CA ASP A 431 -1.42 34.81 -40.59
C ASP A 431 -0.12 34.11 -40.14
N GLY A 432 -0.17 33.45 -38.96
CA GLY A 432 0.96 32.75 -38.36
C GLY A 432 1.69 33.55 -37.28
N THR A 433 1.35 34.83 -37.06
CA THR A 433 1.91 35.64 -35.96
C THR A 433 1.08 35.55 -34.68
N ALA A 434 1.75 35.63 -33.51
CA ALA A 434 1.09 35.57 -32.21
C ALA A 434 0.15 36.78 -32.00
N GLY A 435 -1.04 36.53 -31.44
CA GLY A 435 -2.02 37.57 -31.12
C GLY A 435 -2.91 38.06 -32.27
N ASN A 436 -2.63 37.70 -33.53
CA ASN A 436 -3.43 38.13 -34.68
C ASN A 436 -4.47 37.09 -35.12
N ILE A 437 -5.71 37.26 -34.65
CA ILE A 437 -6.89 36.64 -35.26
C ILE A 437 -7.67 37.74 -35.97
N SER A 438 -7.82 37.62 -37.30
CA SER A 438 -8.65 38.54 -38.08
C SER A 438 -9.97 37.88 -38.49
N ILE A 439 -11.04 38.67 -38.44
CA ILE A 439 -12.37 38.28 -38.89
C ILE A 439 -12.75 39.19 -40.05
N SER A 440 -13.10 38.62 -41.21
CA SER A 440 -13.58 39.40 -42.36
C SER A 440 -14.93 40.06 -42.03
N GLY A 441 -14.99 41.40 -42.06
CA GLY A 441 -16.23 42.16 -41.79
C GLY A 441 -16.16 43.19 -40.66
N GLY A 442 -15.03 43.33 -39.97
CA GLY A 442 -14.74 44.53 -39.18
C GLY A 442 -14.97 44.47 -37.67
N ASN A 443 -15.22 43.30 -37.09
CA ASN A 443 -15.08 43.11 -35.64
C ASN A 443 -13.67 42.60 -35.32
N THR A 444 -12.91 43.35 -34.54
CA THR A 444 -11.65 42.90 -33.95
C THR A 444 -11.92 42.26 -32.59
N ILE A 445 -11.43 41.04 -32.38
CA ILE A 445 -11.20 40.50 -31.04
C ILE A 445 -9.81 41.00 -30.62
N ALA A 446 -9.76 41.90 -29.64
CA ALA A 446 -8.50 42.24 -28.99
C ALA A 446 -8.21 41.18 -27.92
N LEU A 447 -7.40 40.18 -28.27
CA LEU A 447 -6.77 39.33 -27.26
C LEU A 447 -5.58 40.11 -26.70
N ASN A 448 -5.71 40.59 -25.48
CA ASN A 448 -4.57 41.10 -24.73
C ASN A 448 -3.70 39.91 -24.31
N VAL A 449 -2.93 39.35 -25.25
CA VAL A 449 -1.76 38.51 -24.91
C VAL A 449 -0.66 39.44 -24.42
N ASN A 450 -0.90 40.05 -23.26
CA ASN A 450 0.13 40.73 -22.52
C ASN A 450 0.92 39.66 -21.77
N ASP A 451 1.97 39.15 -22.40
CA ASP A 451 3.06 38.43 -21.74
C ASP A 451 4.01 39.37 -20.97
N ALA A 452 3.68 40.67 -20.95
CA ALA A 452 4.26 41.73 -20.12
C ALA A 452 5.64 42.27 -20.54
N ASP A 453 6.19 41.84 -21.68
CA ASP A 453 7.20 42.62 -22.39
C ASP A 453 6.85 42.71 -23.88
N ALA A 454 6.70 43.93 -24.41
CA ALA A 454 6.32 44.16 -25.81
C ALA A 454 7.54 44.04 -26.75
N ASP A 455 8.47 43.13 -26.49
CA ASP A 455 9.69 42.94 -27.27
C ASP A 455 9.51 41.83 -28.33
N PRO A 456 9.36 42.17 -29.62
CA PRO A 456 9.18 41.19 -30.69
C PRO A 456 10.42 40.31 -30.95
N ASN A 457 11.51 40.46 -30.18
CA ASN A 457 12.69 39.61 -30.25
C ASN A 457 12.76 38.55 -29.14
N ASN A 458 11.84 38.57 -28.17
CA ASN A 458 11.75 37.56 -27.10
C ASN A 458 10.80 36.40 -27.45
N GLU A 459 10.26 36.41 -28.67
CA GLU A 459 9.61 35.24 -29.24
C GLU A 459 10.73 34.29 -29.67
N ILE A 460 10.78 33.06 -29.11
CA ILE A 460 11.75 32.04 -29.54
C ILE A 460 11.54 31.76 -31.04
N GLU A 461 12.33 32.42 -31.88
CA GLU A 461 12.44 32.19 -33.32
C GLU A 461 13.29 30.94 -33.54
N LEU A 462 12.64 29.79 -33.79
CA LEU A 462 13.32 28.56 -34.12
C LEU A 462 14.07 28.73 -35.46
N PRO A 463 15.37 28.39 -35.60
CA PRO A 463 16.09 28.50 -36.86
C PRO A 463 15.41 27.75 -38.01
N ALA A 464 15.38 28.28 -39.23
CA ALA A 464 14.79 27.57 -40.36
C ALA A 464 15.57 26.28 -40.71
N GLY A 465 14.88 25.15 -40.93
CA GLY A 465 15.48 23.92 -41.50
C GLY A 465 15.09 22.58 -40.88
N GLY A 466 14.37 22.53 -39.76
CA GLY A 466 13.98 21.27 -39.11
C GLY A 466 12.95 20.45 -39.91
N ALA A 467 13.24 19.17 -40.13
CA ALA A 467 12.27 18.19 -40.64
C ALA A 467 11.41 17.62 -39.50
N ALA A 468 10.24 17.07 -39.82
CA ALA A 468 9.39 16.40 -38.82
C ALA A 468 10.15 15.26 -38.12
N GLY A 469 10.24 15.32 -36.78
CA GLY A 469 11.03 14.40 -35.97
C GLY A 469 12.45 14.88 -35.63
N GLN A 470 12.78 16.14 -35.91
CA GLN A 470 14.02 16.78 -35.45
C GLN A 470 13.75 17.72 -34.27
N VAL A 471 14.71 17.77 -33.33
CA VAL A 471 14.76 18.71 -32.19
C VAL A 471 15.89 19.73 -32.40
N LEU A 472 15.73 20.91 -31.83
CA LEU A 472 16.74 21.96 -31.87
C LEU A 472 17.78 21.73 -30.77
N SER A 473 19.00 21.36 -31.14
CA SER A 473 20.12 21.15 -30.22
C SER A 473 21.03 22.38 -30.18
N THR A 474 21.53 22.74 -29.00
CA THR A 474 22.49 23.81 -28.76
C THR A 474 23.70 23.29 -27.99
N ASN A 475 24.89 23.82 -28.29
CA ASN A 475 26.11 23.54 -27.54
C ASN A 475 26.28 24.47 -26.31
N GLY A 476 25.25 25.24 -25.94
CA GLY A 476 25.29 26.20 -24.84
C GLY A 476 26.04 27.50 -25.16
N LEU A 477 26.61 27.64 -26.36
CA LEU A 477 27.36 28.82 -26.81
C LEU A 477 26.61 29.61 -27.89
N GLY A 478 25.29 29.42 -27.98
CA GLY A 478 24.43 30.14 -28.94
C GLY A 478 24.49 29.63 -30.38
N VAL A 479 25.06 28.45 -30.62
CA VAL A 479 25.04 27.77 -31.93
C VAL A 479 23.94 26.71 -31.91
N TYR A 480 22.98 26.83 -32.83
CA TYR A 480 21.82 25.95 -32.92
C TYR A 480 21.88 25.05 -34.16
N SER A 481 21.47 23.79 -34.03
CA SER A 481 21.35 22.86 -35.16
C SER A 481 20.15 21.94 -34.99
N TRP A 482 19.50 21.58 -36.09
CA TRP A 482 18.43 20.58 -36.07
C TRP A 482 19.04 19.18 -36.10
N THR A 483 18.77 18.39 -35.07
CA THR A 483 19.19 17.00 -34.96
C THR A 483 17.98 16.11 -34.89
N ASN A 484 18.02 14.90 -35.48
CA ASN A 484 16.94 13.93 -35.30
C ASN A 484 16.74 13.68 -33.80
N ASP A 485 15.49 13.72 -33.36
CA ASP A 485 15.12 13.31 -32.02
C ASP A 485 15.55 11.84 -31.86
N ASN A 486 16.43 11.57 -30.89
CA ASN A 486 16.84 10.21 -30.63
C ASN A 486 15.59 9.50 -30.07
N PRO A 487 15.11 8.39 -30.67
CA PRO A 487 13.76 7.85 -30.40
C PRO A 487 13.64 7.15 -29.03
N GLY A 488 14.49 7.50 -28.07
CA GLY A 488 14.38 7.07 -26.68
C GLY A 488 13.33 7.91 -25.95
N THR A 489 12.59 7.27 -25.05
CA THR A 489 11.91 7.98 -23.96
C THR A 489 12.97 8.83 -23.25
N ASP A 490 12.63 10.08 -22.91
CA ASP A 490 13.46 11.01 -22.12
C ASP A 490 13.69 10.47 -20.69
N ASP A 491 14.32 9.31 -20.59
CA ASP A 491 14.83 8.69 -19.39
C ASP A 491 16.34 8.83 -19.52
N GLN A 492 16.92 9.92 -18.99
CA GLN A 492 18.36 10.09 -18.92
C GLN A 492 18.96 8.92 -18.13
N THR A 493 19.47 7.91 -18.82
CA THR A 493 20.15 6.79 -18.18
C THR A 493 21.56 7.23 -17.77
N ALA A 494 22.15 6.58 -16.77
CA ALA A 494 23.48 6.95 -16.28
C ALA A 494 24.58 6.91 -17.37
N ALA A 495 24.37 6.16 -18.46
CA ALA A 495 25.30 6.12 -19.60
C ALA A 495 25.20 7.35 -20.51
N GLU A 496 24.11 8.11 -20.44
CA GLU A 496 23.85 9.30 -21.27
C GLU A 496 24.23 10.60 -20.55
N VAL A 497 24.42 10.54 -19.23
CA VAL A 497 24.87 11.68 -18.43
C VAL A 497 26.39 11.73 -18.43
N THR A 498 26.97 12.77 -19.04
CA THR A 498 28.43 13.00 -19.03
C THR A 498 28.96 13.21 -17.62
N TYR A 499 30.10 12.59 -17.33
CA TYR A 499 30.83 12.69 -16.09
C TYR A 499 32.16 13.42 -16.31
N ASN A 500 32.42 14.47 -15.51
CA ASN A 500 33.69 15.17 -15.54
C ASN A 500 34.67 14.51 -14.55
N ASN A 501 35.67 13.82 -15.10
CA ASN A 501 36.66 13.08 -14.34
C ASN A 501 37.96 13.86 -14.04
N ALA A 502 37.99 15.18 -14.28
CA ALA A 502 39.19 15.99 -14.10
C ALA A 502 39.76 15.97 -12.68
N THR A 503 38.92 15.70 -11.66
CA THR A 503 39.31 15.67 -10.25
C THR A 503 39.30 14.27 -9.63
N SER A 504 38.51 13.32 -10.16
CA SER A 504 38.32 12.02 -9.51
C SER A 504 39.39 10.99 -9.83
N GLY A 505 40.17 11.19 -10.90
CA GLY A 505 41.18 10.23 -11.37
C GLY A 505 40.59 8.97 -12.01
N LEU A 506 39.26 8.86 -12.10
CA LEU A 506 38.56 7.84 -12.88
C LEU A 506 38.80 8.10 -14.37
N THR A 507 38.88 7.05 -15.17
CA THR A 507 39.01 7.15 -16.64
C THR A 507 37.66 7.32 -17.33
N ALA A 508 36.55 7.08 -16.63
CA ALA A 508 35.20 7.21 -17.14
C ALA A 508 34.83 8.63 -17.59
N THR A 509 34.02 8.72 -18.63
CA THR A 509 33.50 9.98 -19.22
C THR A 509 31.99 10.15 -19.09
N ASP A 510 31.30 9.13 -18.57
CA ASP A 510 29.86 9.14 -18.26
C ASP A 510 29.62 8.55 -16.86
N VAL A 511 28.44 8.81 -16.31
CA VAL A 511 28.10 8.45 -14.92
C VAL A 511 28.07 6.93 -14.74
N GLN A 512 27.60 6.16 -15.74
CA GLN A 512 27.60 4.70 -15.68
C GLN A 512 29.03 4.14 -15.62
N GLY A 513 29.92 4.63 -16.47
CA GLY A 513 31.33 4.25 -16.48
C GLY A 513 32.02 4.59 -15.16
N ALA A 514 31.69 5.73 -14.55
CA ALA A 514 32.27 6.13 -13.27
C ALA A 514 31.80 5.21 -12.14
N ILE A 515 30.52 4.83 -12.13
CA ILE A 515 29.95 3.86 -11.18
C ILE A 515 30.60 2.48 -11.36
N ASP A 516 30.74 2.01 -12.60
CA ASP A 516 31.35 0.72 -12.92
C ASP A 516 32.84 0.69 -12.55
N GLU A 517 33.57 1.79 -12.75
CA GLU A 517 34.98 1.91 -12.39
C GLU A 517 35.19 1.88 -10.87
N VAL A 518 34.34 2.56 -10.10
CA VAL A 518 34.34 2.49 -8.62
C VAL A 518 33.94 1.10 -8.13
N ALA A 519 32.94 0.46 -8.76
CA ALA A 519 32.53 -0.89 -8.42
C ALA A 519 33.64 -1.93 -8.71
N ALA A 520 34.40 -1.72 -9.79
CA ALA A 520 35.57 -2.53 -10.12
C ALA A 520 36.75 -2.27 -9.18
N SER A 521 36.85 -1.09 -8.57
CA SER A 521 37.88 -0.74 -7.58
C SER A 521 37.50 -1.11 -6.13
N GLY A 522 36.62 -2.11 -5.94
CA GLY A 522 36.21 -2.60 -4.62
C GLY A 522 37.40 -2.79 -3.65
N PRO A 523 37.14 -2.78 -2.32
CA PRO A 523 38.20 -2.67 -1.30
C PRO A 523 39.31 -3.66 -1.59
N THR A 524 40.55 -3.17 -1.70
CA THR A 524 41.74 -4.00 -1.93
C THR A 524 41.77 -5.09 -0.87
N SER A 525 41.34 -6.29 -1.25
CA SER A 525 41.37 -7.42 -0.35
C SER A 525 42.83 -7.64 0.02
N VAL A 526 43.16 -7.48 1.29
CA VAL A 526 44.49 -7.76 1.85
C VAL A 526 44.91 -9.23 1.65
N PHE A 527 44.00 -10.10 1.18
CA PHE A 527 44.31 -11.50 0.87
C PHE A 527 44.71 -11.67 -0.60
N HIS A 528 45.99 -11.86 -0.86
CA HIS A 528 46.53 -12.09 -2.21
C HIS A 528 46.24 -13.49 -2.76
N SER A 529 46.16 -14.50 -1.88
CA SER A 529 45.71 -15.85 -2.26
C SER A 529 45.06 -16.60 -1.10
N LEU A 530 44.10 -17.48 -1.43
CA LEU A 530 43.36 -18.31 -0.48
C LEU A 530 43.21 -19.71 -1.09
N GLY A 531 43.38 -20.78 -0.33
CA GLY A 531 43.10 -22.13 -0.85
C GLY A 531 43.21 -23.26 0.16
N PHE A 532 42.59 -24.39 -0.17
CA PHE A 532 42.75 -25.66 0.54
C PHE A 532 43.56 -26.65 -0.28
N ILE A 533 44.64 -27.17 0.30
CA ILE A 533 45.49 -28.17 -0.32
C ILE A 533 45.19 -29.54 0.29
N ASN A 534 44.78 -30.47 -0.56
CA ASN A 534 44.51 -31.83 -0.15
C ASN A 534 45.83 -32.64 -0.10
N GLY A 535 46.21 -33.13 1.09
CA GLY A 535 47.48 -33.80 1.40
C GLY A 535 47.71 -35.18 0.74
N ALA A 536 47.08 -35.47 -0.38
CA ALA A 536 47.24 -36.73 -1.13
C ALA A 536 48.02 -36.53 -2.45
N LEU A 537 48.95 -35.56 -2.50
CA LEU A 537 49.82 -35.36 -3.65
C LEU A 537 50.93 -36.43 -3.66
N VAL A 538 51.11 -37.11 -4.78
CA VAL A 538 52.25 -38.03 -5.02
C VAL A 538 53.46 -37.27 -5.57
N ASP A 539 54.67 -37.82 -5.39
CA ASP A 539 55.93 -37.14 -5.73
C ASP A 539 55.98 -36.76 -7.22
N GLY A 540 56.26 -35.48 -7.51
CA GLY A 540 56.27 -34.93 -8.87
C GLY A 540 54.91 -34.63 -9.50
N ALA A 541 53.79 -34.78 -8.77
CA ALA A 541 52.45 -34.45 -9.29
C ALA A 541 52.16 -32.95 -9.24
N LEU A 542 51.59 -32.42 -10.33
CA LEU A 542 51.01 -31.08 -10.42
C LEU A 542 49.50 -31.16 -10.18
N GLY A 543 49.00 -30.52 -9.12
CA GLY A 543 47.56 -30.32 -8.90
C GLY A 543 46.95 -31.16 -7.78
N GLY A 544 46.52 -30.47 -6.72
CA GLY A 544 45.79 -31.00 -5.54
C GLY A 544 45.02 -29.90 -4.81
N VAL A 545 44.64 -28.86 -5.55
CA VAL A 545 44.04 -27.64 -5.02
C VAL A 545 42.53 -27.72 -5.19
N ILE A 546 41.79 -27.55 -4.09
CA ILE A 546 40.32 -27.52 -4.10
C ILE A 546 39.90 -26.15 -3.57
N ASN A 547 39.09 -25.41 -4.32
CA ASN A 547 38.59 -24.06 -3.98
C ASN A 547 39.71 -23.04 -3.65
N SER A 548 40.52 -22.69 -4.65
CA SER A 548 41.56 -21.66 -4.48
C SER A 548 41.34 -20.41 -5.30
N GLN A 549 41.66 -19.27 -4.70
CA GLN A 549 41.87 -17.98 -5.35
C GLN A 549 43.38 -17.74 -5.49
N ASN A 550 43.80 -17.41 -6.70
CA ASN A 550 45.17 -17.02 -7.06
C ASN A 550 46.30 -18.04 -6.79
N ILE A 551 46.00 -19.35 -6.78
CA ILE A 551 47.00 -20.43 -6.75
C ILE A 551 47.00 -21.13 -8.11
N ALA A 552 48.09 -21.00 -8.86
CA ALA A 552 48.25 -21.63 -10.17
C ALA A 552 48.52 -23.12 -10.08
N SER A 553 49.39 -23.53 -9.14
CA SER A 553 49.71 -24.93 -8.94
C SER A 553 50.34 -25.17 -7.57
N VAL A 554 50.20 -26.41 -7.09
CA VAL A 554 50.99 -26.93 -5.97
C VAL A 554 51.70 -28.19 -6.45
N SER A 555 53.01 -28.23 -6.25
CA SER A 555 53.86 -29.37 -6.57
C SER A 555 54.49 -29.93 -5.31
N ARG A 556 54.54 -31.27 -5.21
CA ARG A 556 55.23 -31.98 -4.13
C ARG A 556 56.57 -32.49 -4.63
N SER A 557 57.64 -32.23 -3.87
CA SER A 557 59.01 -32.62 -4.21
C SER A 557 59.56 -33.78 -3.36
N SER A 558 58.97 -33.99 -2.18
CA SER A 558 59.16 -35.14 -1.29
C SER A 558 58.05 -35.13 -0.24
N ALA A 559 57.96 -36.16 0.62
CA ALA A 559 57.00 -36.16 1.72
C ALA A 559 57.12 -34.89 2.58
N GLY A 560 55.99 -34.24 2.84
CA GLY A 560 55.85 -33.01 3.59
C GLY A 560 56.35 -31.74 2.91
N ARG A 561 56.90 -31.80 1.68
CA ARG A 561 57.54 -30.64 1.04
C ARG A 561 56.84 -30.21 -0.25
N TYR A 562 56.26 -29.01 -0.19
CA TYR A 562 55.38 -28.44 -1.22
C TYR A 562 55.92 -27.11 -1.72
N THR A 563 55.77 -26.85 -3.03
CA THR A 563 55.93 -25.52 -3.61
C THR A 563 54.59 -25.06 -4.16
N ILE A 564 54.19 -23.86 -3.75
CA ILE A 564 52.92 -23.23 -4.13
C ILE A 564 53.25 -22.09 -5.08
N ASN A 565 52.69 -22.12 -6.28
CA ASN A 565 52.86 -21.09 -7.31
C ASN A 565 51.58 -20.28 -7.46
N PHE A 566 51.70 -18.96 -7.59
CA PHE A 566 50.58 -18.04 -7.77
C PHE A 566 50.18 -17.90 -9.24
N THR A 567 48.91 -17.58 -9.48
CA THR A 567 48.41 -17.27 -10.82
C THR A 567 48.81 -15.85 -11.23
N THR A 568 48.76 -14.92 -10.29
CA THR A 568 49.29 -13.56 -10.39
C THR A 568 50.39 -13.37 -9.35
N PRO A 569 51.53 -12.74 -9.71
CA PRO A 569 52.59 -12.46 -8.75
C PRO A 569 52.08 -11.63 -7.57
N ALA A 570 52.59 -11.91 -6.37
CA ALA A 570 52.50 -11.01 -5.21
C ALA A 570 53.08 -9.64 -5.56
N ASN A 571 52.58 -8.60 -4.90
CA ASN A 571 53.08 -7.22 -5.02
C ASN A 571 54.49 -7.11 -4.43
N SER A 572 54.81 -7.95 -3.44
CA SER A 572 56.09 -7.98 -2.73
C SER A 572 56.58 -9.42 -2.47
N VAL A 573 57.82 -9.55 -2.02
CA VAL A 573 58.34 -10.80 -1.43
C VAL A 573 58.15 -10.87 0.09
N SER A 574 57.63 -9.79 0.69
CA SER A 574 57.37 -9.66 2.13
C SER A 574 55.87 -9.76 2.42
N TYR A 575 55.30 -10.94 2.19
CA TYR A 575 53.92 -11.26 2.54
C TYR A 575 53.84 -12.21 3.74
N ILE A 576 52.70 -12.21 4.42
CA ILE A 576 52.43 -13.14 5.51
C ILE A 576 51.79 -14.39 4.92
N VAL A 577 52.38 -15.55 5.21
CA VAL A 577 51.82 -16.86 4.86
C VAL A 577 51.20 -17.46 6.13
N GLN A 578 49.88 -17.58 6.16
CA GLN A 578 49.18 -18.25 7.25
C GLN A 578 48.73 -19.64 6.78
N LEU A 579 49.16 -20.67 7.52
CA LEU A 579 48.79 -22.06 7.28
C LEU A 579 48.04 -22.64 8.46
N THR A 580 47.03 -23.46 8.19
CA THR A 580 46.33 -24.25 9.20
C THR A 580 46.30 -25.71 8.78
N LEU A 581 47.04 -26.56 9.48
CA LEU A 581 47.06 -28.01 9.24
C LEU A 581 45.79 -28.67 9.77
N ARG A 582 45.35 -29.73 9.09
CA ARG A 582 44.30 -30.63 9.57
C ARG A 582 44.89 -32.01 9.83
N GLY A 583 44.78 -32.49 11.06
CA GLY A 583 45.05 -33.89 11.42
C GLY A 583 46.49 -34.24 11.80
N LEU A 584 47.35 -33.24 12.07
CA LEU A 584 48.66 -33.45 12.71
C LEU A 584 48.65 -32.76 14.08
N PRO A 585 48.59 -33.51 15.20
CA PRO A 585 48.51 -32.93 16.54
C PRO A 585 49.84 -32.31 17.00
N GLU A 586 50.99 -32.84 16.56
CA GLU A 586 52.33 -32.36 16.93
C GLU A 586 53.27 -32.40 15.72
N GLY A 587 54.04 -31.33 15.50
CA GLY A 587 54.93 -31.18 14.33
C GLY A 587 55.43 -29.75 14.11
N THR A 588 56.24 -29.55 13.07
CA THR A 588 56.77 -28.23 12.69
C THR A 588 56.41 -27.88 11.24
N ILE A 589 56.10 -26.61 10.99
CA ILE A 589 55.91 -26.05 9.65
C ILE A 589 57.00 -25.03 9.41
N LEU A 590 57.72 -25.18 8.31
CA LEU A 590 58.70 -24.22 7.85
C LEU A 590 58.28 -23.66 6.49
N VAL A 591 58.12 -22.35 6.42
CA VAL A 591 57.90 -21.62 5.18
C VAL A 591 59.23 -21.05 4.71
N SER A 592 59.56 -21.23 3.44
CA SER A 592 60.83 -20.78 2.87
C SER A 592 60.69 -20.42 1.39
N GLY A 593 61.64 -19.63 0.88
CA GLY A 593 61.67 -19.28 -0.54
C GLY A 593 60.48 -18.41 -0.98
N ALA A 594 59.98 -17.53 -0.11
CA ALA A 594 58.95 -16.55 -0.46
C ALA A 594 59.47 -15.63 -1.57
N GLY A 595 58.88 -15.76 -2.75
CA GLY A 595 59.14 -14.92 -3.91
C GLY A 595 57.83 -14.41 -4.50
N PHE A 596 57.94 -13.53 -5.49
CA PHE A 596 56.78 -12.91 -6.14
C PHE A 596 55.82 -13.93 -6.72
N ASN A 597 56.30 -15.08 -7.20
CA ASN A 597 55.46 -16.05 -7.92
C ASN A 597 55.19 -17.32 -7.13
N SER A 598 55.90 -17.55 -6.02
CA SER A 598 55.83 -18.82 -5.32
C SER A 598 56.46 -18.76 -3.94
N PHE A 599 56.13 -19.75 -3.11
CA PHE A 599 56.87 -20.08 -1.91
C PHE A 599 56.86 -21.58 -1.67
N SER A 600 57.68 -22.04 -0.74
CA SER A 600 57.75 -23.46 -0.35
C SER A 600 57.39 -23.66 1.11
N VAL A 601 56.71 -24.78 1.37
CA VAL A 601 56.28 -25.23 2.69
C VAL A 601 56.91 -26.58 2.96
N TRP A 602 57.43 -26.74 4.17
CA TRP A 602 57.90 -28.03 4.67
C TRP A 602 57.23 -28.36 6.00
N ILE A 603 56.48 -29.47 6.00
CA ILE A 603 55.74 -29.99 7.16
C ILE A 603 56.47 -31.23 7.65
N ASN A 604 56.86 -31.21 8.92
CA ASN A 604 57.49 -32.34 9.59
C ASN A 604 56.67 -32.79 10.80
N ASP A 605 56.72 -34.08 11.12
CA ASP A 605 56.24 -34.60 12.39
C ASP A 605 57.13 -34.18 13.57
N GLU A 606 56.75 -34.61 14.77
CA GLU A 606 57.47 -34.41 16.03
C GLU A 606 58.92 -34.95 16.04
N PHE A 607 59.26 -35.86 15.10
CA PHE A 607 60.61 -36.43 14.96
C PHE A 607 61.41 -35.79 13.81
N GLY A 608 60.86 -34.79 13.12
CA GLY A 608 61.52 -34.08 12.03
C GLY A 608 61.47 -34.81 10.68
N ALA A 609 60.66 -35.86 10.54
CA ALA A 609 60.43 -36.52 9.26
C ALA A 609 59.33 -35.79 8.47
N GLY A 610 59.50 -35.64 7.16
CA GLY A 610 58.51 -34.96 6.31
C GLY A 610 57.21 -35.74 6.20
N VAL A 611 56.08 -35.10 6.53
CA VAL A 611 54.75 -35.74 6.52
C VAL A 611 53.76 -34.95 5.67
N ASP A 612 53.04 -35.67 4.81
CA ASP A 612 51.98 -35.08 4.00
C ASP A 612 50.70 -34.87 4.82
N ALA A 613 50.14 -33.67 4.75
CA ALA A 613 48.95 -33.29 5.49
C ALA A 613 48.07 -32.35 4.66
N GLN A 614 46.78 -32.32 5.00
CA GLN A 614 45.85 -31.33 4.46
C GLN A 614 46.06 -30.00 5.18
N PHE A 615 46.04 -28.89 4.44
CA PHE A 615 46.13 -27.56 5.06
C PHE A 615 45.32 -26.51 4.30
N TYR A 616 44.82 -25.55 5.06
CA TYR A 616 44.34 -24.27 4.53
C TYR A 616 45.50 -23.28 4.48
N LEU A 617 45.48 -22.43 3.47
CA LEU A 617 46.45 -21.39 3.22
C LEU A 617 45.73 -20.07 2.95
N SER A 618 46.20 -19.01 3.60
CA SER A 618 45.91 -17.63 3.21
C SER A 618 47.21 -16.83 3.14
N ILE A 619 47.33 -16.00 2.11
CA ILE A 619 48.45 -15.06 1.97
C ILE A 619 47.92 -13.65 2.11
N ILE A 620 48.53 -12.91 3.01
CA ILE A 620 48.25 -11.50 3.22
C ILE A 620 49.40 -10.70 2.61
N ASP A 621 49.11 -9.96 1.57
CA ASP A 621 50.06 -9.11 0.85
C ASP A 621 49.61 -7.66 1.03
N PHE A 622 50.52 -6.82 1.50
CA PHE A 622 50.25 -5.44 1.91
C PHE A 622 50.71 -4.43 0.87
#